data_AF-A0A923U4H6-F1
#
_entry.id   AF-A0A923U4H6-F1
#
_cell.length_a   1.000
_cell.length_b   1.000
_cell.length_c   1.000
_cell.angle_alpha   90.00
_cell.angle_beta   90.00
_cell.angle_gamma   90.00
#
_symmetry.space_group_name_H-M   'P 1'
#
loop_
_entity.id
_entity.type
_entity.pdbx_description
1 polymer ?
#
loop_
_entity_poly.entity_id
_entity_poly.type
_entity_poly.pdbx_seq_one_letter_code
_entity_poly.pdbx_strand_id
1 'polypeptide(L)' 'MNIVHFQRKPVSARYFSIENSFDAAREEMIKAGFDVKVSICKYISQGLMPRIYNTVEAAFRQKD' A
#
# COMPACT_ATOMS: atom_id res chain seq x y z
N MET A 1 4.40 -2.00 -16.98
CA MET A 1 3.43 -2.57 -16.02
C MET A 1 3.32 -1.60 -14.86
N ASN A 2 2.11 -1.15 -14.53
CA ASN A 2 1.86 -0.24 -13.42
C ASN A 2 1.59 -1.07 -12.16
N ILE A 3 2.27 -0.75 -11.05
CA ILE A 3 2.12 -1.46 -9.78
C ILE A 3 1.72 -0.45 -8.71
N VAL A 4 0.54 -0.63 -8.12
CA VAL A 4 0.09 0.17 -6.98
C VAL A 4 0.32 -0.59 -5.67
N HIS A 5 1.21 -0.09 -4.82
CA HIS A 5 1.46 -0.63 -3.49
C HIS A 5 0.52 0.02 -2.46
N PHE A 6 -0.30 -0.80 -1.83
CA PHE A 6 -1.18 -0.36 -0.75
C PHE A 6 -0.49 -0.49 0.59
N GLN A 7 -0.30 0.63 1.27
CA GLN A 7 0.28 0.67 2.61
C GLN A 7 -0.80 1.00 3.64
N ARG A 8 -0.69 0.40 4.83
CA ARG A 8 -1.57 0.78 5.94
C ARG A 8 -1.21 2.18 6.44
N LYS A 9 -2.15 2.85 7.11
CA LYS A 9 -1.81 4.00 7.94
C LYS A 9 -0.84 3.59 9.07
N PRO A 10 0.15 4.43 9.41
CA PRO A 10 0.96 4.24 10.60
C PRO A 10 0.05 4.14 11.83
N VAL A 11 0.21 3.06 12.60
CA VAL A 11 -0.55 2.87 13.84
C VAL A 11 0.40 3.19 14.99
N SER A 12 -0.02 4.10 15.89
CA SER A 12 0.83 4.69 16.94
C SER A 12 1.65 3.64 17.70
N ALA A 13 2.96 3.95 17.88
CA ALA A 13 4.03 3.37 18.75
C ALA A 13 4.15 1.84 18.95
N ARG A 14 3.14 1.04 18.62
CA ARG A 14 2.97 -0.37 19.01
C ARG A 14 3.27 -1.33 17.86
N TYR A 15 3.35 -0.81 16.64
CA TYR A 15 3.67 -1.62 15.47
C TYR A 15 4.98 -1.13 14.87
N PHE A 16 6.02 -1.97 14.91
CA PHE A 16 7.23 -1.76 14.12
C PHE A 16 6.83 -1.64 12.65
N SER A 17 7.23 -0.54 12.01
CA SER A 17 6.94 -0.28 10.60
C SER A 17 8.11 -0.80 9.77
N ILE A 18 7.84 -1.80 8.93
CA ILE A 18 8.79 -2.35 7.95
C ILE A 18 8.87 -1.49 6.68
N GLU A 19 8.54 -0.20 6.78
CA GLU A 19 8.46 0.71 5.61
C GLU A 19 9.79 0.79 4.89
N ASN A 20 10.92 0.83 5.62
CA ASN A 20 12.25 0.83 5.01
C ASN A 20 12.49 -0.38 4.09
N SER A 21 11.95 -1.56 4.44
CA SER A 21 12.06 -2.75 3.59
C SER A 21 11.18 -2.65 2.35
N PHE A 22 9.98 -2.09 2.48
CA PHE A 22 9.11 -1.82 1.32
C PHE A 22 9.68 -0.75 0.41
N ASP A 23 10.33 0.27 0.95
CA ASP A 23 10.96 1.35 0.20
C ASP A 23 12.12 0.79 -0.65
N ALA A 24 12.99 -0.02 -0.06
CA ALA A 24 14.05 -0.71 -0.80
C ALA A 24 13.51 -1.61 -1.93
N ALA A 25 12.45 -2.39 -1.66
CA ALA A 25 11.83 -3.22 -2.69
C ALA A 25 11.24 -2.39 -3.84
N ARG A 26 10.66 -1.22 -3.54
CA ARG A 26 10.12 -0.30 -4.55
C ARG A 26 11.22 0.29 -5.43
N GLU A 27 12.35 0.68 -4.84
CA GLU A 27 13.49 1.20 -5.60
C GLU A 27 14.01 0.17 -6.62
N GLU A 28 14.14 -1.10 -6.23
CA GLU A 28 14.57 -2.16 -7.13
C GLU A 28 13.56 -2.40 -8.27
N MET A 29 12.26 -2.33 -7.99
CA MET A 29 11.22 -2.42 -9.03
C MET A 29 11.27 -1.23 -10.00
N ILE A 30 11.48 -0.01 -9.50
CA ILE A 30 11.64 1.18 -10.36
C ILE A 30 12.86 1.03 -11.26
N LYS A 31 13.99 0.54 -10.73
CA LYS A 31 15.21 0.25 -11.51
C LYS A 31 14.96 -0.80 -12.61
N ALA A 32 14.09 -1.77 -12.36
CA ALA A 32 13.67 -2.77 -13.35
C ALA A 32 12.68 -2.23 -14.40
N GLY A 33 12.30 -0.94 -14.35
CA GLY A 33 11.43 -0.30 -15.34
C GLY A 33 9.93 -0.39 -15.03
N PHE A 34 9.55 -0.74 -13.81
CA PHE A 34 8.16 -0.71 -13.37
C PHE A 34 7.73 0.71 -12.97
N ASP A 35 6.51 1.12 -13.34
CA ASP A 35 5.88 2.33 -12.79
C ASP A 35 5.24 1.96 -11.45
N VAL A 36 5.84 2.41 -10.35
CA VAL A 36 5.42 2.04 -8.99
C VAL A 36 4.77 3.24 -8.30
N LYS A 37 3.52 3.09 -7.88
CA LYS A 37 2.77 4.10 -7.12
C LYS A 37 2.46 3.59 -5.72
N VAL A 38 2.45 4.49 -4.75
CA VAL A 38 2.10 4.15 -3.36
C VAL A 38 0.77 4.78 -2.99
N SER A 39 -0.11 3.97 -2.39
CA SER A 39 -1.42 4.38 -1.93
C SER A 39 -1.59 4.01 -0.47
N ILE A 40 -1.73 5.01 0.40
CA ILE A 40 -2.01 4.77 1.82
C ILE A 40 -3.51 4.56 2.00
N CYS A 41 -3.91 3.42 2.58
CA CYS A 41 -5.30 3.10 2.85
C CYS A 41 -5.95 4.18 3.72
N LYS A 42 -7.16 4.63 3.35
CA LYS A 42 -7.86 5.68 4.08
C LYS A 42 -8.17 5.28 5.53
N TYR A 43 -8.51 4.02 5.75
CA TYR A 43 -8.84 3.49 7.06
C TYR A 43 -7.84 2.42 7.50
N ILE A 44 -7.64 2.28 8.80
CA ILE A 44 -6.97 1.10 9.36
C ILE A 44 -7.94 -0.08 9.17
N SER A 45 -7.47 -1.20 8.61
CA SER A 45 -8.28 -2.39 8.27
C SER A 45 -8.75 -3.21 9.49
N GLN A 46 -9.25 -2.53 10.53
CA GLN A 46 -9.85 -3.11 11.73
C GLN A 46 -11.37 -3.08 11.61
N GLY A 47 -12.04 -4.23 11.79
CA GLY A 47 -13.47 -4.37 11.58
C GLY A 47 -13.86 -4.60 10.12
N LEU A 48 -15.12 -4.96 9.88
CA LEU A 48 -15.63 -5.38 8.57
C LEU A 48 -15.74 -4.21 7.57
N MET A 49 -16.36 -3.09 7.97
CA MET A 49 -16.61 -1.96 7.07
C MET A 49 -15.32 -1.28 6.57
N PRO A 50 -14.31 -1.00 7.40
CA PRO A 50 -13.04 -0.45 6.93
C PRO A 50 -12.32 -1.35 5.94
N ARG A 51 -12.42 -2.68 6.12
CA ARG A 51 -11.85 -3.66 5.18
C ARG A 51 -12.55 -3.60 3.83
N ILE A 52 -13.89 -3.62 3.80
CA ILE A 52 -14.66 -3.52 2.57
C ILE A 52 -14.30 -2.24 1.81
N TYR A 53 -14.27 -1.10 2.51
CA TYR A 53 -13.89 0.17 1.89
C TYR A 53 -12.50 0.11 1.25
N ASN A 54 -11.50 -0.36 2.00
CA ASN A 54 -10.12 -0.43 1.50
C ASN A 54 -10.00 -1.41 0.32
N THR A 55 -10.74 -2.53 0.31
CA THR A 55 -10.77 -3.48 -0.81
C THR A 55 -11.35 -2.84 -2.08
N VAL A 56 -12.47 -2.13 -1.96
CA VAL A 56 -13.09 -1.44 -3.09
C VAL A 56 -12.16 -0.34 -3.62
N GLU A 57 -11.58 0.47 -2.73
CA GLU A 57 -10.58 1.49 -3.09
C GLU A 57 -9.37 0.86 -3.80
N ALA A 58 -8.90 -0.30 -3.35
CA ALA A 58 -7.79 -1.00 -3.97
C ALA A 58 -8.12 -1.45 -5.39
N ALA A 59 -9.30 -2.06 -5.60
CA ALA A 59 -9.75 -2.47 -6.92
C ALA A 59 -9.84 -1.29 -7.91
N PHE A 60 -10.27 -0.11 -7.46
CA PHE A 60 -10.33 1.08 -8.32
C PHE A 60 -8.96 1.67 -8.66
N ARG A 61 -7.97 1.51 -7.79
CA ARG A 61 -6.62 2.08 -7.96
C ARG A 61 -5.68 1.11 -8.69
N GLN A 62 -5.88 -0.20 -8.57
CA GLN A 62 -5.10 -1.25 -9.24
C GLN A 62 -5.40 -1.38 -10.75
N LYS A 63 -5.93 -0.33 -11.41
CA LYS A 63 -6.24 -0.40 -12.85
C LYS A 63 -4.94 -0.63 -13.64
N ASP A 64 -4.98 -1.65 -14.51
CA ASP A 64 -3.87 -2.15 -15.32
C ASP A 64 -3.11 -1.05 -16.10
#